data_AF-A0A9E2UZF5-F1
#
_entry.id   AF-A0A9E2UZF5-F1
#
_cell.length_a   1.000
_cell.length_b   1.000
_cell.length_c   1.000
_cell.angle_alpha   90.00
_cell.angle_beta   90.00
_cell.angle_gamma   90.00
#
_symmetry.space_group_name_H-M   'P 1'
#
loop_
_entity.id
_entity.type
_entity.pdbx_description
1 polymer ?
#
loop_
_entity_poly.entity_id
_entity_poly.type
_entity_poly.pdbx_seq_one_letter_code
_entity_poly.pdbx_strand_id
1 'polypeptide(L)'
;MLEIVYDLAPGSPLYFATAWNGAASFATNIKALATAGCKVIVDDVGYFNESPFQDDVISQAVSTVTAAGVFYFSSAGNSGNKRAGTSGTYEGDYINGGGAQGGIYMPSHLELFLIK
;
A
#
# COMPACT_ATOMS: atom_id res chain seq x y z
N MET A 1 11.02 -11.51 7.69
CA MET A 1 9.68 -11.15 8.19
C MET A 1 8.99 -12.19 9.07
N LEU A 2 8.99 -13.49 8.73
CA LEU A 2 8.16 -14.47 9.47
C LEU A 2 8.53 -14.68 10.94
N GLU A 3 9.80 -14.50 11.33
CA GLU A 3 10.23 -14.57 12.73
C GLU A 3 9.53 -13.50 13.59
N ILE A 4 9.51 -12.25 13.11
CA ILE A 4 8.84 -11.13 13.82
C ILE A 4 7.34 -11.40 13.96
N VAL A 5 6.71 -11.97 12.93
CA VAL A 5 5.29 -12.35 12.99
C VAL A 5 5.07 -13.47 14.01
N TYR A 6 5.97 -14.45 14.08
CA TYR A 6 5.90 -15.53 15.07
C TYR A 6 6.05 -15.00 16.50
N ASP A 7 6.97 -14.05 16.73
CA ASP A 7 7.15 -13.45 18.06
C ASP A 7 5.91 -12.69 18.52
N LEU A 8 5.22 -12.00 17.61
CA LEU A 8 4.00 -11.24 17.91
C LEU A 8 2.75 -12.13 18.01
N ALA A 9 2.66 -13.17 17.16
CA ALA A 9 1.48 -14.02 17.00
C ALA A 9 1.87 -15.50 16.76
N PRO A 10 2.42 -16.20 17.77
CA PRO A 10 3.01 -17.53 17.59
C PRO A 10 2.02 -18.63 17.21
N GLY A 11 0.73 -18.42 17.46
CA GLY A 11 -0.35 -19.33 17.08
C GLY A 11 -0.88 -19.14 15.65
N SER A 12 -0.39 -18.14 14.91
CA SER A 12 -0.82 -17.92 13.53
C SER A 12 -0.14 -18.92 12.58
N PRO A 13 -0.89 -19.57 11.66
CA PRO A 13 -0.28 -20.23 10.52
C PRO A 13 0.57 -19.22 9.72
N LEU A 14 1.77 -19.63 9.32
CA LEU A 14 2.70 -18.78 8.57
C LEU A 14 2.80 -19.28 7.14
N TYR A 15 2.60 -18.37 6.19
CA TYR A 15 2.74 -18.64 4.76
C TYR A 15 3.83 -17.73 4.18
N PHE A 16 4.58 -18.25 3.22
CA PHE A 16 5.65 -17.52 2.54
C PHE A 16 5.47 -17.64 1.02
N ALA A 17 5.70 -16.54 0.32
CA ALA A 17 5.83 -16.53 -1.13
C ALA A 17 6.91 -15.52 -1.54
N THR A 18 7.74 -15.88 -2.51
CA THR A 18 8.85 -15.02 -2.95
C THR A 18 8.35 -13.87 -3.84
N ALA A 19 8.96 -12.69 -3.65
CA ALA A 19 8.80 -11.55 -4.55
C ALA A 19 9.87 -11.51 -5.66
N TRP A 20 10.87 -12.40 -5.67
CA TRP A 20 12.08 -12.27 -6.52
C TRP A 20 11.97 -12.77 -7.97
N ASN A 21 10.82 -13.34 -8.35
CA ASN A 21 10.61 -13.90 -9.69
C ASN A 21 9.97 -12.89 -10.67
N GLY A 22 10.12 -11.60 -10.40
CA GLY A 22 9.55 -10.50 -11.18
C GLY A 22 8.14 -10.09 -10.76
N ALA A 23 7.73 -8.90 -11.17
CA ALA A 23 6.49 -8.24 -10.74
C ALA A 23 5.23 -9.08 -11.02
N ALA A 24 5.14 -9.78 -12.15
CA ALA A 24 4.00 -10.64 -12.47
C ALA A 24 3.88 -11.85 -11.52
N SER A 25 5.01 -12.46 -11.16
CA SER A 25 5.04 -13.54 -10.17
C SER A 25 4.68 -13.01 -8.79
N PHE A 26 5.17 -11.82 -8.44
CA PHE A 26 4.86 -11.22 -7.15
C PHE A 26 3.36 -10.91 -7.02
N ALA A 27 2.77 -10.26 -8.02
CA ALA A 27 1.33 -10.00 -8.09
C ALA A 27 0.49 -11.29 -8.01
N THR A 28 0.95 -12.38 -8.65
CA THR A 28 0.29 -13.70 -8.58
C THR A 28 0.38 -14.28 -7.17
N ASN A 29 1.54 -14.18 -6.53
CA ASN A 29 1.79 -14.68 -5.18
C ASN A 29 0.96 -13.96 -4.11
N ILE A 30 0.76 -12.65 -4.24
CA ILE A 30 -0.12 -11.88 -3.35
C ILE A 30 -1.55 -12.45 -3.37
N LYS A 31 -2.09 -12.70 -4.57
CA LYS A 31 -3.43 -13.29 -4.74
C LYS A 31 -3.49 -14.73 -4.23
N ALA A 32 -2.41 -15.51 -4.43
CA ALA A 32 -2.33 -16.88 -3.95
C ALA A 32 -2.32 -16.95 -2.41
N LEU A 33 -1.60 -16.06 -1.73
CA LEU A 33 -1.60 -15.96 -0.27
C LEU A 33 -2.98 -15.62 0.28
N ALA A 34 -3.67 -14.66 -0.33
CA ALA A 34 -5.06 -14.33 0.03
C ALA A 34 -6.00 -15.54 -0.17
N THR A 35 -5.85 -16.25 -1.28
CA THR A 35 -6.64 -17.47 -1.59
C THR A 35 -6.35 -18.60 -0.60
N ALA A 36 -5.11 -18.72 -0.14
CA ALA A 36 -4.71 -19.67 0.90
C ALA A 36 -5.27 -19.33 2.30
N GLY A 37 -5.98 -18.20 2.42
CA GLY A 37 -6.68 -17.81 3.65
C GLY A 37 -5.96 -16.75 4.47
N CYS A 38 -4.83 -16.20 4.00
CA CYS A 38 -4.12 -15.13 4.71
C CYS A 38 -5.03 -13.91 4.88
N LYS A 39 -5.16 -13.43 6.12
CA LYS A 39 -5.93 -12.23 6.46
C LYS A 39 -5.05 -10.98 6.60
N VAL A 40 -3.76 -11.20 6.83
CA VAL A 40 -2.73 -10.17 6.87
C VAL A 40 -1.61 -10.62 5.93
N ILE A 41 -1.18 -9.75 5.05
CA ILE A 41 -0.02 -9.93 4.17
C ILE A 41 0.94 -8.79 4.45
N VAL A 42 2.21 -9.14 4.63
CA VAL A 42 3.29 -8.15 4.81
C VAL A 42 4.36 -8.38 3.77
N ASP A 43 4.80 -7.29 3.18
CA ASP A 43 5.81 -7.24 2.13
C ASP A 43 6.97 -6.33 2.56
N ASP A 44 8.20 -6.79 2.31
CA ASP A 44 9.46 -6.10 2.60
C ASP A 44 10.35 -5.92 1.36
N VAL A 45 9.77 -6.04 0.15
CA VAL A 45 10.47 -5.92 -1.13
C VAL A 45 9.83 -4.85 -2.00
N GLY A 46 10.66 -3.94 -2.52
CA GLY A 46 10.25 -2.99 -3.56
C GLY A 46 11.14 -3.11 -4.81
N TYR A 47 10.57 -2.83 -5.98
CA TYR A 47 11.29 -2.78 -7.25
C TYR A 47 11.68 -1.34 -7.61
N PHE A 48 12.90 -1.17 -8.16
CA PHE A 48 13.42 0.16 -8.53
C PHE A 48 12.59 0.91 -9.59
N ASN A 49 11.78 0.20 -10.37
CA ASN A 49 10.95 0.77 -11.43
C ASN A 49 9.47 0.90 -11.04
N GLU A 50 9.13 0.70 -9.77
CA GLU A 50 7.79 1.03 -9.26
C GLU A 50 7.57 2.55 -9.30
N SER A 51 6.41 2.96 -9.80
CA SER A 51 6.03 4.37 -9.88
C SER A 51 5.21 4.77 -8.66
N PRO A 52 5.52 5.90 -8.00
CA PRO A 52 4.70 6.37 -6.87
C PRO A 52 3.34 6.93 -7.32
N PHE A 53 3.10 7.09 -8.62
CA PHE A 53 1.89 7.75 -9.16
C PHE A 53 1.04 6.85 -10.05
N GLN A 54 1.52 5.65 -10.40
CA GLN A 54 0.86 4.78 -11.37
C GLN A 54 0.78 3.37 -10.82
N ASP A 55 -0.44 2.86 -10.77
CA ASP A 55 -0.70 1.49 -10.33
C ASP A 55 -0.12 0.48 -11.33
N ASP A 56 0.85 -0.28 -10.86
CA ASP A 56 1.40 -1.41 -11.58
C ASP A 56 0.62 -2.71 -11.29
N VAL A 57 1.12 -3.84 -11.79
CA VAL A 57 0.47 -5.15 -11.59
C VAL A 57 0.48 -5.60 -10.12
N ILE A 58 1.48 -5.18 -9.34
CA ILE A 58 1.58 -5.47 -7.91
C ILE A 58 0.53 -4.65 -7.16
N SER A 59 0.46 -3.34 -7.42
CA SER A 59 -0.52 -2.40 -6.86
C SER A 59 -1.96 -2.85 -7.13
N GLN A 60 -2.25 -3.32 -8.35
CA GLN A 60 -3.56 -3.88 -8.70
C GLN A 60 -3.87 -5.17 -7.93
N ALA A 61 -2.88 -6.03 -7.70
CA ALA A 61 -3.04 -7.23 -6.88
C ALA A 61 -3.29 -6.90 -5.41
N VAL A 62 -2.58 -5.91 -4.86
CA VAL A 62 -2.82 -5.37 -3.52
C VAL A 62 -4.25 -4.85 -3.40
N SER A 63 -4.66 -3.95 -4.30
CA SER A 63 -6.04 -3.41 -4.35
C SER A 63 -7.10 -4.51 -4.42
N THR A 64 -6.83 -5.59 -5.16
CA THR A 64 -7.73 -6.74 -5.27
C THR A 64 -7.90 -7.47 -3.94
N VAL A 65 -6.80 -7.78 -3.23
CA VAL A 65 -6.88 -8.53 -1.96
C VAL A 65 -7.38 -7.66 -0.81
N THR A 66 -7.06 -6.36 -0.82
CA THR A 66 -7.59 -5.42 0.17
C THR A 66 -9.09 -5.21 0.01
N ALA A 67 -9.60 -5.13 -1.23
CA ALA A 67 -11.04 -5.13 -1.49
C ALA A 67 -11.73 -6.43 -1.04
N ALA A 68 -11.00 -7.55 -1.01
CA ALA A 68 -11.45 -8.83 -0.47
C ALA A 68 -11.30 -8.95 1.08
N GLY A 69 -10.90 -7.88 1.76
CA GLY A 69 -10.80 -7.83 3.23
C GLY A 69 -9.46 -8.29 3.81
N VAL A 70 -8.41 -8.42 2.99
CA VAL A 70 -7.04 -8.69 3.48
C VAL A 70 -6.38 -7.38 3.90
N PHE A 71 -5.77 -7.35 5.08
CA PHE A 71 -4.89 -6.26 5.47
C PHE A 71 -3.53 -6.44 4.80
N TYR A 72 -3.10 -5.46 4.01
CA TYR A 72 -1.82 -5.48 3.31
C TYR A 72 -0.91 -4.36 3.83
N PHE A 73 0.30 -4.70 4.25
CA PHE A 73 1.31 -3.75 4.71
C PHE A 73 2.59 -3.92 3.89
N SER A 74 3.15 -2.83 3.39
CA SER A 74 4.46 -2.83 2.73
C SER A 74 5.44 -1.95 3.51
N SER A 75 6.72 -2.25 3.36
CA SER A 75 7.80 -1.45 3.93
C SER A 75 7.88 -0.06 3.29
N ALA A 76 8.34 0.95 4.04
CA ALA A 76 8.59 2.29 3.50
C ALA A 76 9.92 2.43 2.73
N GLY A 77 10.67 1.33 2.55
CA GLY A 77 12.02 1.33 1.99
C GLY A 77 13.12 1.81 2.95
N ASN A 78 14.38 1.66 2.53
CA ASN A 78 15.57 1.98 3.33
C ASN A 78 16.50 3.01 2.67
N SER A 79 16.02 3.72 1.65
CA SER A 79 16.78 4.72 0.88
C SER A 79 16.75 6.10 1.54
N GLY A 80 17.11 6.19 2.82
CA GLY A 80 17.34 7.47 3.50
C GLY A 80 16.13 8.43 3.55
N ASN A 81 16.40 9.74 3.49
CA ASN A 81 15.37 10.79 3.67
C ASN A 81 15.65 12.06 2.84
N LYS A 82 14.64 12.92 2.67
CA LYS A 82 14.75 14.17 1.90
C LYS A 82 15.81 15.12 2.44
N ARG A 83 15.91 15.28 3.76
CA ARG A 83 16.89 16.20 4.39
C ARG A 83 18.33 15.83 4.06
N ALA A 84 18.62 14.53 3.96
CA ALA A 84 19.92 14.00 3.57
C ALA A 84 20.12 13.91 2.05
N GLY A 85 19.11 14.28 1.24
CA GLY A 85 19.17 14.21 -0.22
C GLY A 85 19.20 12.80 -0.79
N THR A 86 18.84 11.79 0.01
CA THR A 86 18.96 10.37 -0.38
C THR A 86 17.62 9.67 -0.59
N SER A 87 16.50 10.37 -0.37
CA SER A 87 15.14 9.82 -0.39
C SER A 87 14.88 8.94 -1.63
N GLY A 88 14.49 7.69 -1.39
CA GLY A 88 13.93 6.81 -2.42
C GLY A 88 12.43 7.00 -2.64
N THR A 89 11.78 7.87 -1.85
CA THR A 89 10.37 8.21 -2.01
C THR A 89 10.21 9.63 -2.53
N TYR A 90 9.12 9.85 -3.28
CA TYR A 90 8.75 11.18 -3.74
C TYR A 90 8.17 12.01 -2.59
N GLU A 91 8.70 13.22 -2.39
CA GLU A 91 8.15 14.21 -1.46
C GLU A 91 8.04 15.55 -2.20
N GLY A 92 6.81 15.98 -2.49
CA GLY A 92 6.51 17.27 -3.10
C GLY A 92 6.01 18.28 -2.08
N ASP A 93 6.48 19.52 -2.17
CA ASP A 93 5.88 20.62 -1.40
C ASP A 93 4.49 20.92 -1.99
N TYR A 94 3.47 21.01 -1.15
CA TYR A 94 2.13 21.39 -1.61
C TYR A 94 2.17 22.83 -2.15
N ILE A 95 1.91 22.99 -3.45
CA ILE A 95 1.71 24.30 -4.08
C ILE A 95 0.22 24.45 -4.35
N ASN A 96 -0.42 25.38 -3.65
CA ASN A 96 -1.81 25.73 -3.92
C ASN A 96 -1.92 26.26 -5.37
N GLY A 97 -2.83 25.68 -6.16
CA GLY A 97 -3.08 26.09 -7.56
C GLY A 97 -3.68 27.48 -7.75
N GLY A 98 -3.78 28.28 -6.69
CA GLY A 98 -4.50 29.54 -6.61
C GLY A 98 -5.92 29.34 -6.10
N GLY A 99 -6.50 30.40 -5.53
CA GLY A 99 -7.91 30.37 -5.12
C GLY A 99 -8.81 30.16 -6.35
N ALA A 100 -9.73 29.20 -6.28
CA ALA A 100 -10.79 29.07 -7.27
C ALA A 100 -11.56 30.40 -7.33
N GLN A 101 -11.33 31.20 -8.38
CA GLN A 101 -12.12 32.40 -8.68
C GLN A 101 -13.48 31.96 -9.22
N GLY A 102 -14.35 31.52 -8.32
CA GLY A 102 -15.69 31.05 -8.65
C GLY A 102 -16.43 30.63 -7.39
N GLY A 103 -17.04 31.59 -6.70
CA GLY A 103 -17.89 31.31 -5.55
C GLY A 103 -19.08 30.46 -5.95
N ILE A 104 -19.07 29.18 -5.57
CA ILE A 104 -20.27 28.35 -5.58
C ILE A 104 -20.96 28.59 -4.23
N TYR A 105 -22.06 29.34 -4.25
CA TYR A 105 -22.95 29.49 -3.11
C TYR A 105 -23.60 28.12 -2.82
N MET A 106 -23.27 27.51 -1.69
CA MET A 106 -23.97 26.33 -1.18
C MET A 106 -24.72 26.71 0.09
N PRO A 107 -26.07 26.66 0.11
CA PRO A 107 -26.81 26.87 1.34
C PRO A 107 -26.58 25.70 2.30
N SER A 108 -26.39 26.03 3.57
CA SER A 108 -26.03 25.12 4.66
C SER A 108 -27.07 24.01 4.88
N HIS A 109 -26.80 22.80 4.41
CA HIS A 109 -27.31 21.55 5.01
C HIS A 109 -26.22 20.48 4.89
N LEU A 110 -25.45 20.29 5.96
CA LEU A 110 -24.57 19.14 6.12
C LEU A 110 -25.28 18.13 7.04
N GLU A 111 -26.07 17.23 6.46
CA GLU A 111 -26.33 15.93 7.10
C GLU A 111 -25.27 14.97 6.56
N LEU A 112 -24.28 14.65 7.40
CA LEU A 112 -23.36 13.54 7.13
C LEU A 112 -23.85 12.33 7.93
N PHE A 113 -24.56 11.44 7.24
CA PHE A 113 -24.85 10.09 7.70
C PHE A 113 -23.87 9.12 7.04
N LEU A 114 -23.50 8.07 7.80
CA LEU A 114 -23.05 6.72 7.41
C LEU A 114 -21.53 6.50 7.17
N ILE A 115 -20.89 5.40 7.62
CA ILE A 115 -21.36 4.10 8.16
C ILE A 115 -20.41 3.63 9.29
N LYS A 116 -20.93 2.85 10.26
CA LYS A 116 -20.14 2.02 11.19
C LYS A 116 -19.22 1.04 10.47
#